data_AF-A0A8H7SJR0-F1
#
_entry.id   AF-A0A8H7SJR0-F1
#
_cell.length_a   1.000
_cell.length_b   1.000
_cell.length_c   1.000
_cell.angle_alpha   90.00
_cell.angle_beta   90.00
_cell.angle_gamma   90.00
#
_symmetry.space_group_name_H-M   'P 1'
#
loop_
_entity.id
_entity.type
_entity.pdbx_description
1 polymer ?
#
loop_
_entity_poly.entity_id
_entity_poly.type
_entity_poly.pdbx_seq_one_letter_code
_entity_poly.pdbx_strand_id
1 'polypeptide(L)'
;MDTLEQDFSHIQWKAHYTVEPAPVDLNQGDKIVLPASALEQLLQQAGSGNLPSPLTFELRHPHSGTTLHCGVKEFSSSSNTAQLPSWIMSTLNVKQGDHILIKLVTLSKGTWAKLQPISAGYREITDYRAALEAHLRGHYNTLTQGQNISCRFGGHIYQFKVLELKPQEAVSITDTDLEVDIQHEAPFEQVKMTQVKLNETVSHVTIDKNDYKYWKLILDDKRNISVKLTVETGDADIVCSTEQSPTLDCHQWSDLSSDNERSIDLSSISTDHIYIGIHSFNENTNISWVATDHTGKEQCRNCHAWVLQRTLVLHQGFCLRNNIVCPWGCGKVFKKDSQELKNHWHCDQCDHIGENGRDKHVEYYHTPKTCTCTHFTTHSFEALAEHKRTICPEKLITCRFCHVRPVSLDSRDRLLGLHAHESYCGSRTITCQKCDKPIPIKDIQVHAKIHEVKRQQQTLPPPCCNRNCIRPRTKNRLSFCQYCFGPFWITEDDPKNVKLIQRVARKLHSQLTIGCGNAWCRNKMCASFTNEPKDATTAASLLIPMIKCLPRELASPNPNPELHFCVDEATTRKKFLAELLASESEGKYELGWCIKAIESEQEDLDRAKSWLDKNAPRKNPYTQ
;
A
#
# COMPACT_ATOMS: atom_id res chain seq x y z
N MET A 1 -40.04 -8.56 4.93
CA MET A 1 -40.62 -9.38 3.85
C MET A 1 -39.60 -10.46 3.58
N ASP A 2 -39.75 -11.55 4.33
CA ASP A 2 -38.89 -12.72 4.25
C ASP A 2 -39.03 -13.35 2.87
N THR A 3 -37.91 -13.48 2.16
CA THR A 3 -37.83 -14.23 0.92
C THR A 3 -38.08 -15.70 1.24
N LEU A 4 -39.29 -16.18 0.92
CA LEU A 4 -39.61 -17.59 0.82
C LEU A 4 -38.53 -18.28 -0.02
N GLU A 5 -37.73 -19.14 0.59
CA GLU A 5 -36.83 -20.06 -0.13
C GLU A 5 -37.72 -20.92 -1.03
N GLN A 6 -37.67 -20.66 -2.34
CA GLN A 6 -38.38 -21.49 -3.32
C GLN A 6 -37.64 -22.83 -3.42
N ASP A 7 -38.29 -23.91 -2.98
CA ASP A 7 -37.73 -25.26 -3.06
C ASP A 7 -37.73 -25.77 -4.52
N PHE A 8 -36.58 -25.67 -5.19
CA PHE A 8 -36.37 -26.16 -6.56
C PHE A 8 -35.99 -27.65 -6.64
N SER A 9 -36.16 -28.40 -5.54
CA SER A 9 -35.80 -29.82 -5.43
C SER A 9 -36.54 -30.76 -6.40
N HIS A 10 -37.61 -30.27 -7.03
CA HIS A 10 -38.42 -31.00 -8.01
C HIS A 10 -37.81 -31.03 -9.43
N ILE A 11 -36.85 -30.15 -9.74
CA ILE A 11 -36.22 -30.10 -11.07
C ILE A 11 -34.97 -31.00 -11.07
N GLN A 12 -35.10 -32.21 -11.61
CA GLN A 12 -34.00 -33.16 -11.73
C GLN A 12 -33.54 -33.30 -13.18
N TRP A 13 -32.85 -32.26 -13.67
CA TRP A 13 -32.29 -32.27 -15.02
C TRP A 13 -30.89 -32.88 -15.04
N LYS A 14 -30.67 -33.82 -15.97
CA LYS A 14 -29.37 -34.43 -16.26
C LYS A 14 -29.27 -34.76 -17.74
N ALA A 15 -28.11 -34.53 -18.34
CA ALA A 15 -27.86 -34.83 -19.74
C ALA A 15 -26.38 -35.19 -19.99
N HIS A 16 -26.14 -35.93 -21.06
CA HIS A 16 -24.81 -36.28 -21.52
C HIS A 16 -24.44 -35.43 -22.72
N TYR A 17 -23.24 -34.85 -22.70
CA TYR A 17 -22.74 -34.04 -23.81
C TYR A 17 -21.33 -34.47 -24.19
N THR A 18 -21.01 -34.30 -25.47
CA THR A 18 -19.64 -34.44 -25.97
C THR A 18 -18.85 -33.16 -25.65
N VAL A 19 -17.66 -33.32 -25.09
CA VAL A 19 -16.80 -32.20 -24.69
C VAL A 19 -16.15 -31.56 -25.90
N GLU A 20 -16.31 -30.25 -26.02
CA GLU A 20 -15.55 -29.40 -26.93
C GLU A 20 -14.76 -28.34 -26.15
N PRO A 21 -13.59 -27.91 -26.64
CA PRO A 21 -12.84 -26.82 -26.01
C PRO A 21 -13.57 -25.49 -26.20
N ALA A 22 -13.79 -24.76 -25.11
CA ALA A 22 -14.35 -23.41 -25.16
C ALA A 22 -13.33 -22.39 -25.72
N PRO A 23 -13.81 -21.27 -26.29
CA PRO A 23 -12.97 -20.14 -26.67
C PRO A 23 -12.05 -19.66 -25.54
N VAL A 24 -10.86 -19.18 -25.90
CA VAL A 24 -9.80 -18.80 -24.94
C VAL A 24 -10.27 -17.77 -23.90
N ASP A 25 -11.21 -16.90 -24.27
CA ASP A 25 -11.77 -15.88 -23.37
C ASP A 25 -12.55 -16.46 -22.19
N LEU A 26 -13.10 -17.68 -22.32
CA LEU A 26 -13.78 -18.37 -21.23
C LEU A 26 -12.83 -19.09 -20.27
N ASN A 27 -11.54 -19.22 -20.60
CA ASN A 27 -10.57 -19.89 -19.73
C ASN A 27 -10.29 -19.16 -18.40
N GLN A 28 -10.77 -17.93 -18.26
CA GLN A 28 -10.56 -17.12 -17.05
C GLN A 28 -11.57 -17.40 -15.94
N GLY A 29 -12.62 -18.19 -16.20
CA GLY A 29 -13.72 -18.44 -15.26
C GLY A 29 -14.31 -19.84 -15.34
N ASP A 30 -15.39 -20.09 -14.60
CA ASP A 30 -16.08 -21.39 -14.50
C ASP A 30 -17.35 -21.48 -15.36
N LYS A 31 -17.49 -20.62 -16.36
CA LYS A 31 -18.69 -20.55 -17.18
C LYS A 31 -18.55 -21.44 -18.42
N ILE A 32 -19.52 -22.32 -18.63
CA ILE A 32 -19.59 -23.23 -19.78
C ILE A 32 -20.63 -22.76 -20.81
N VAL A 33 -20.54 -23.26 -22.03
CA VAL A 33 -21.56 -23.05 -23.07
C VAL A 33 -22.29 -24.36 -23.33
N LEU A 34 -23.62 -24.31 -23.24
CA LEU A 34 -24.51 -25.45 -23.43
C LEU A 34 -25.34 -25.27 -24.72
N PRO A 35 -25.98 -26.34 -25.24
CA PRO A 35 -26.80 -26.21 -26.44
C PRO A 35 -28.18 -25.65 -26.10
N ALA A 36 -28.85 -25.02 -27.06
CA ALA A 36 -30.21 -24.47 -26.88
C ALA A 36 -31.21 -25.53 -26.38
N SER A 37 -31.04 -26.80 -26.81
CA SER A 37 -31.87 -27.93 -26.36
C SER A 37 -31.77 -28.19 -24.85
N ALA A 38 -30.66 -27.83 -24.19
CA ALA A 38 -30.53 -27.95 -22.74
C ALA A 38 -31.49 -26.99 -22.02
N LEU A 39 -31.60 -25.75 -22.51
CA LEU A 39 -32.51 -24.76 -21.94
C LEU A 39 -33.97 -25.14 -22.18
N GLU A 40 -34.30 -25.63 -23.37
CA GLU A 40 -35.66 -26.12 -23.69
C GLU A 40 -36.09 -27.24 -22.74
N GLN A 41 -35.20 -28.22 -22.48
CA GLN A 41 -35.47 -29.30 -21.54
C GLN A 41 -35.62 -28.80 -20.09
N LEU A 42 -34.77 -27.85 -19.67
CA LEU A 42 -34.87 -27.23 -18.35
C LEU A 42 -36.21 -26.49 -18.17
N LEU A 43 -36.63 -25.72 -19.17
CA LEU A 43 -37.92 -25.02 -19.16
C LEU A 43 -39.11 -25.99 -19.18
N GLN A 44 -39.02 -27.08 -19.94
CA GLN A 44 -40.06 -28.12 -19.97
C GLN A 44 -40.22 -28.80 -18.60
N GLN A 45 -39.12 -29.05 -17.89
CA GLN A 45 -39.15 -29.63 -16.54
C GLN A 45 -39.60 -28.64 -15.46
N ALA A 46 -39.31 -27.34 -15.63
CA ALA A 46 -39.78 -26.28 -14.75
C ALA A 46 -41.27 -25.95 -14.93
N GLY A 47 -41.86 -26.27 -16.10
CA GLY A 47 -43.26 -26.03 -16.40
C GLY A 47 -43.61 -24.53 -16.38
N SER A 48 -44.58 -24.14 -15.55
CA SER A 48 -44.96 -22.73 -15.31
C SER A 48 -44.16 -22.05 -14.17
N GLY A 49 -43.20 -22.77 -13.56
CA GLY A 49 -42.35 -22.26 -12.49
C GLY A 49 -41.14 -21.48 -13.02
N ASN A 50 -40.52 -20.68 -12.15
CA ASN A 50 -39.25 -20.02 -12.46
C ASN A 50 -38.08 -21.02 -12.33
N LEU A 51 -37.02 -20.82 -13.11
CA LEU A 51 -35.76 -21.54 -12.93
C LEU A 51 -34.95 -20.94 -11.76
N PRO A 52 -34.14 -21.75 -11.05
CA PRO A 52 -33.23 -21.22 -10.04
C PRO A 52 -32.24 -20.24 -10.68
N SER A 53 -32.03 -19.11 -10.02
CA SER A 53 -31.05 -18.10 -10.40
C SER A 53 -30.05 -17.93 -9.26
N PRO A 54 -28.74 -18.15 -9.48
CA PRO A 54 -28.08 -18.53 -10.73
C PRO A 54 -28.28 -20.02 -11.10
N LEU A 55 -28.16 -20.32 -12.41
CA LEU A 55 -28.11 -21.71 -12.89
C LEU A 55 -26.71 -22.30 -12.68
N THR A 56 -26.63 -23.29 -11.79
CA THR A 56 -25.39 -24.00 -11.44
C THR A 56 -25.49 -25.48 -11.82
N PHE A 57 -24.38 -26.03 -12.31
CA PHE A 57 -24.32 -27.39 -12.83
C PHE A 57 -23.15 -28.17 -12.21
N GLU A 58 -23.41 -29.44 -11.90
CA GLU A 58 -22.42 -30.43 -11.53
C GLU A 58 -21.93 -31.14 -12.81
N LEU A 59 -20.63 -31.05 -13.06
CA LEU A 59 -19.91 -31.78 -14.09
C LEU A 59 -19.30 -33.03 -13.47
N ARG A 60 -19.64 -34.19 -14.03
CA ARG A 60 -19.10 -35.47 -13.60
C ARG A 60 -18.60 -36.26 -14.79
N HIS A 61 -17.36 -36.72 -14.70
CA HIS A 61 -16.85 -37.68 -15.66
C HIS A 61 -17.34 -39.10 -15.29
N PRO A 62 -17.89 -39.89 -16.23
CA PRO A 62 -18.51 -41.19 -15.93
C PRO A 62 -17.56 -42.22 -15.29
N HIS A 63 -16.26 -42.15 -15.56
CA HIS A 63 -15.27 -43.17 -15.14
C HIS A 63 -14.31 -42.73 -14.02
N SER A 64 -14.01 -41.43 -13.87
CA SER A 64 -12.99 -40.96 -12.91
C SER A 64 -13.57 -40.58 -11.54
N GLY A 65 -14.89 -40.41 -11.45
CA GLY A 65 -15.56 -40.03 -10.19
C GLY A 65 -15.30 -38.60 -9.72
N THR A 66 -14.43 -37.85 -10.40
CA THR A 66 -14.17 -36.43 -10.13
C THR A 66 -15.40 -35.60 -10.47
N THR A 67 -15.80 -34.76 -9.52
CA THR A 67 -16.91 -33.81 -9.65
C THR A 67 -16.38 -32.38 -9.61
N LEU A 68 -16.96 -31.52 -10.43
CA LEU A 68 -16.68 -30.08 -10.44
C LEU A 68 -17.98 -29.33 -10.66
N HIS A 69 -18.13 -28.17 -10.02
CA HIS A 69 -19.29 -27.31 -10.23
C HIS A 69 -18.93 -26.14 -11.15
N CYS A 70 -19.91 -25.69 -11.93
CA CYS A 70 -19.73 -24.61 -12.90
C CYS A 70 -21.04 -23.84 -13.11
N GLY A 71 -20.92 -22.64 -13.69
CA GLY A 71 -22.04 -21.85 -14.17
C GLY A 71 -22.24 -21.97 -15.68
N VAL A 72 -23.38 -21.51 -16.20
CA VAL A 72 -23.60 -21.36 -17.65
C VAL A 72 -23.39 -19.91 -18.08
N LYS A 73 -22.70 -19.70 -19.21
CA LYS A 73 -22.60 -18.37 -19.86
C LYS A 73 -23.79 -18.11 -20.77
N GLU A 74 -24.03 -19.03 -21.69
CA GLU A 74 -25.06 -18.95 -22.73
C GLU A 74 -25.41 -20.34 -23.28
N PHE A 75 -26.53 -20.41 -24.01
CA PHE A 75 -27.06 -21.63 -24.60
C PHE A 75 -26.94 -21.60 -26.14
N SER A 76 -25.70 -21.60 -26.65
CA SER A 76 -25.38 -21.37 -28.07
C SER A 76 -24.52 -22.48 -28.72
N SER A 77 -24.16 -23.55 -28.00
CA SER A 77 -23.29 -24.60 -28.57
C SER A 77 -24.03 -25.46 -29.61
N SER A 78 -23.24 -26.19 -30.39
CA SER A 78 -23.76 -27.13 -31.40
C SER A 78 -24.57 -28.25 -30.72
N SER A 79 -25.50 -28.83 -31.48
CA SER A 79 -26.39 -29.87 -30.94
C SER A 79 -25.58 -31.03 -30.33
N ASN A 80 -25.85 -31.34 -29.06
CA ASN A 80 -25.24 -32.44 -28.30
C ASN A 80 -23.76 -32.23 -27.88
N THR A 81 -23.24 -31.01 -27.94
CA THR A 81 -21.89 -30.68 -27.44
C THR A 81 -21.95 -29.68 -26.29
N ALA A 82 -20.99 -29.76 -25.37
CA ALA A 82 -20.79 -28.79 -24.30
C ALA A 82 -19.37 -28.23 -24.39
N GLN A 83 -19.25 -26.91 -24.44
CA GLN A 83 -17.95 -26.25 -24.52
C GLN A 83 -17.44 -25.94 -23.11
N LEU A 84 -16.29 -26.53 -22.77
CA LEU A 84 -15.67 -26.39 -21.46
C LEU A 84 -14.36 -25.59 -21.53
N PRO A 85 -14.09 -24.71 -20.56
CA PRO A 85 -12.76 -24.15 -20.35
C PRO A 85 -11.68 -25.24 -20.24
N SER A 86 -10.51 -24.97 -20.82
CA SER A 86 -9.36 -25.89 -20.83
C SER A 86 -8.90 -26.32 -19.43
N TRP A 87 -9.01 -25.44 -18.43
CA TRP A 87 -8.67 -25.76 -17.05
C TRP A 87 -9.70 -26.72 -16.40
N ILE A 88 -10.99 -26.60 -16.75
CA ILE A 88 -12.04 -27.55 -16.32
C ILE A 88 -11.77 -28.92 -16.92
N MET A 89 -11.45 -28.96 -18.22
CA MET A 89 -11.09 -30.20 -18.90
C MET A 89 -9.88 -30.88 -18.25
N SER A 90 -8.86 -30.10 -17.90
CA SER A 90 -7.65 -30.59 -17.23
C SER A 90 -7.96 -31.11 -15.81
N THR A 91 -8.85 -30.45 -15.08
CA THR A 91 -9.24 -30.83 -13.71
C THR A 91 -10.08 -32.11 -13.68
N LEU A 92 -11.02 -32.24 -14.63
CA LEU A 92 -11.84 -33.46 -14.78
C LEU A 92 -11.10 -34.60 -15.51
N ASN A 93 -9.90 -34.33 -16.03
CA ASN A 93 -9.08 -35.23 -16.84
C ASN A 93 -9.82 -35.75 -18.09
N VAL A 94 -10.51 -34.85 -18.79
CA VAL A 94 -11.28 -35.13 -20.02
C VAL A 94 -10.64 -34.47 -21.24
N LYS A 95 -10.73 -35.10 -22.40
CA LYS A 95 -10.23 -34.61 -23.68
C LYS A 95 -11.39 -34.22 -24.60
N GLN A 96 -11.06 -33.49 -25.67
CA GLN A 96 -12.03 -33.19 -26.72
C GLN A 96 -12.58 -34.49 -27.31
N GLY A 97 -13.91 -34.58 -27.42
CA GLY A 97 -14.62 -35.77 -27.90
C GLY A 97 -15.05 -36.75 -26.80
N ASP A 98 -14.59 -36.57 -25.56
CA ASP A 98 -15.06 -37.39 -24.42
C ASP A 98 -16.50 -37.01 -24.02
N HIS A 99 -17.17 -37.90 -23.30
CA HIS A 99 -18.53 -37.66 -22.81
C HIS A 99 -18.54 -37.30 -21.32
N ILE A 100 -19.27 -36.24 -20.98
CA ILE A 100 -19.48 -35.81 -19.60
C ILE A 100 -20.95 -35.83 -19.22
N LEU A 101 -21.23 -36.12 -17.96
CA LEU A 101 -22.56 -35.96 -17.37
C LEU A 101 -22.67 -34.55 -16.78
N ILE A 102 -23.67 -33.80 -17.21
CA ILE A 102 -24.00 -32.49 -16.67
C ILE A 102 -25.34 -32.60 -15.95
N LYS A 103 -25.39 -32.18 -14.70
CA LYS A 103 -26.58 -32.24 -13.85
C LYS A 103 -26.87 -30.87 -13.26
N LEU A 104 -28.13 -30.44 -13.26
CA LEU A 104 -28.54 -29.23 -12.57
C LEU A 104 -28.48 -29.47 -11.06
N VAL A 105 -27.79 -28.59 -10.33
CA VAL A 105 -27.67 -28.66 -8.87
C VAL A 105 -27.79 -27.26 -8.30
N THR A 106 -28.65 -27.08 -7.30
CA THR A 106 -28.75 -25.84 -6.54
C THR A 106 -27.74 -25.86 -5.40
N LEU A 107 -26.76 -24.94 -5.44
CA LEU A 107 -25.73 -24.82 -4.41
C LEU A 107 -26.12 -23.77 -3.36
N SER A 108 -25.73 -24.02 -2.11
CA SER A 108 -25.85 -23.04 -1.03
C SER A 108 -24.88 -21.87 -1.24
N LYS A 109 -25.24 -20.68 -0.74
CA LYS A 109 -24.38 -19.49 -0.83
C LYS A 109 -23.15 -19.65 0.06
N GLY A 110 -21.97 -19.41 -0.49
CA GLY A 110 -20.70 -19.54 0.22
C GLY A 110 -20.45 -18.37 1.17
N THR A 111 -20.17 -18.65 2.43
CA THR A 111 -19.89 -17.60 3.43
C THR A 111 -18.39 -17.41 3.65
N TRP A 112 -17.61 -18.48 3.51
CA TRP A 112 -16.18 -18.45 3.79
C TRP A 112 -15.41 -19.47 2.95
N ALA A 113 -14.22 -19.09 2.50
CA ALA A 113 -13.31 -19.93 1.73
C ALA A 113 -11.86 -19.81 2.21
N LYS A 114 -11.19 -20.96 2.41
CA LYS A 114 -9.76 -21.03 2.70
C LYS A 114 -8.97 -21.39 1.45
N LEU A 115 -8.04 -20.53 1.08
CA LEU A 115 -7.20 -20.68 -0.09
C LEU A 115 -5.73 -20.89 0.30
N GLN A 116 -5.05 -21.79 -0.41
CA GLN A 116 -3.61 -21.97 -0.31
C GLN A 116 -2.93 -21.46 -1.58
N PRO A 117 -1.97 -20.52 -1.49
CA PRO A 117 -1.19 -20.09 -2.63
C PRO A 117 -0.23 -21.21 -3.06
N ILE A 118 -0.13 -21.45 -4.37
CA ILE A 118 0.83 -22.43 -4.92
C ILE A 118 2.24 -21.82 -5.04
N SER A 119 2.34 -20.49 -5.14
CA SER A 119 3.61 -19.76 -5.24
C SER A 119 3.66 -18.56 -4.29
N ALA A 120 4.85 -18.14 -3.86
CA ALA A 120 5.05 -17.03 -2.92
C ALA A 120 4.83 -15.62 -3.53
N GLY A 121 4.67 -15.51 -4.85
CA GLY A 121 4.56 -14.23 -5.57
C GLY A 121 3.33 -13.39 -5.22
N TYR A 122 2.30 -13.97 -4.59
CA TYR A 122 1.12 -13.20 -4.18
C TYR A 122 1.41 -12.14 -3.10
N ARG A 123 2.56 -12.23 -2.40
CA ARG A 123 2.97 -11.26 -1.36
C ARG A 123 3.30 -9.88 -1.93
N GLU A 124 3.58 -9.76 -3.23
CA GLU A 124 3.79 -8.48 -3.91
C GLU A 124 2.49 -7.67 -4.07
N ILE A 125 1.34 -8.31 -3.91
CA ILE A 125 0.03 -7.67 -4.05
C ILE A 125 -0.31 -6.96 -2.73
N THR A 126 -0.38 -5.62 -2.79
CA THR A 126 -0.62 -4.76 -1.61
C THR A 126 -1.94 -5.09 -0.90
N ASP A 127 -2.98 -5.46 -1.66
CA ASP A 127 -4.27 -5.92 -1.13
C ASP A 127 -4.75 -7.18 -1.88
N TYR A 128 -4.11 -8.31 -1.58
CA TYR A 128 -4.41 -9.58 -2.23
C TYR A 128 -5.84 -10.09 -1.96
N ARG A 129 -6.44 -9.72 -0.83
CA ARG A 129 -7.82 -10.15 -0.47
C ARG A 129 -8.82 -9.50 -1.41
N ALA A 130 -8.81 -8.17 -1.51
CA ALA A 130 -9.72 -7.45 -2.39
C ALA A 130 -9.51 -7.83 -3.87
N ALA A 131 -8.27 -8.07 -4.29
CA ALA A 131 -7.96 -8.51 -5.64
C ALA A 131 -8.54 -9.90 -5.96
N LEU A 132 -8.41 -10.86 -5.04
CA LEU A 132 -8.96 -12.20 -5.17
C LEU A 132 -10.49 -12.19 -5.17
N GLU A 133 -11.10 -11.46 -4.24
CA GLU A 133 -12.56 -11.31 -4.15
C GLU A 133 -13.14 -10.71 -5.44
N ALA A 134 -12.52 -9.65 -5.97
CA ALA A 134 -12.95 -9.04 -7.23
C ALA A 134 -12.81 -10.01 -8.42
N HIS A 135 -11.73 -10.79 -8.48
CA HIS A 135 -11.51 -11.76 -9.54
C HIS A 135 -12.51 -12.93 -9.48
N LEU A 136 -12.72 -13.48 -8.28
CA LEU A 136 -13.69 -14.54 -8.04
C LEU A 136 -15.10 -14.08 -8.42
N ARG A 137 -15.52 -12.88 -7.99
CA ARG A 137 -16.84 -12.32 -8.32
C ARG A 137 -17.05 -12.05 -9.82
N GLY A 138 -15.99 -11.68 -10.54
CA GLY A 138 -16.08 -11.40 -11.98
C GLY A 138 -16.15 -12.65 -12.86
N HIS A 139 -15.41 -13.69 -12.48
CA HIS A 139 -15.12 -14.82 -13.37
C HIS A 139 -15.71 -16.15 -12.91
N TYR A 140 -15.95 -16.34 -11.62
CA TYR A 140 -16.42 -17.60 -11.05
C TYR A 140 -17.84 -17.46 -10.48
N ASN A 141 -18.71 -18.43 -10.76
CA ASN A 141 -20.04 -18.53 -10.19
C ASN A 141 -20.08 -19.51 -9.01
N THR A 142 -19.21 -20.52 -9.03
CA THR A 142 -19.16 -21.62 -8.07
C THR A 142 -17.72 -21.95 -7.65
N LEU A 143 -17.59 -22.48 -6.44
CA LEU A 143 -16.33 -23.03 -5.91
C LEU A 143 -16.55 -24.45 -5.40
N THR A 144 -15.65 -25.37 -5.77
CA THR A 144 -15.60 -26.76 -5.28
C THR A 144 -14.32 -26.96 -4.46
N GLN A 145 -14.41 -27.67 -3.35
CA GLN A 145 -13.26 -27.96 -2.49
C GLN A 145 -12.21 -28.80 -3.24
N GLY A 146 -10.94 -28.45 -3.09
CA GLY A 146 -9.82 -29.11 -3.77
C GLY A 146 -9.55 -28.62 -5.19
N GLN A 147 -10.39 -27.73 -5.75
CA GLN A 147 -10.15 -27.17 -7.08
C GLN A 147 -8.99 -26.16 -7.08
N ASN A 148 -8.30 -26.06 -8.22
CA ASN A 148 -7.32 -25.01 -8.44
C ASN A 148 -7.98 -23.82 -9.16
N ILE A 149 -7.77 -22.63 -8.63
CA ILE A 149 -8.23 -21.38 -9.23
C ILE A 149 -7.02 -20.56 -9.68
N SER A 150 -7.19 -19.83 -10.77
CA SER A 150 -6.20 -18.88 -11.25
C SER A 150 -6.72 -17.46 -11.03
N CYS A 151 -5.92 -16.59 -10.44
CA CYS A 151 -6.21 -15.18 -10.29
C CYS A 151 -5.22 -14.38 -11.10
N ARG A 152 -5.73 -13.54 -12.01
CA ARG A 152 -4.89 -12.65 -12.81
C ARG A 152 -4.83 -11.27 -12.16
N PHE A 153 -3.65 -10.88 -11.69
CA PHE A 153 -3.41 -9.56 -11.12
C PHE A 153 -2.11 -8.96 -11.66
N GLY A 154 -2.13 -7.67 -12.03
CA GLY A 154 -0.94 -6.99 -12.56
C GLY A 154 -0.37 -7.56 -13.86
N GLY A 155 -1.09 -8.46 -14.56
CA GLY A 155 -0.58 -9.15 -15.75
C GLY A 155 0.10 -10.50 -15.47
N HIS A 156 0.31 -10.85 -14.19
CA HIS A 156 0.77 -12.15 -13.74
C HIS A 156 -0.42 -13.05 -13.39
N ILE A 157 -0.23 -14.37 -13.52
CA ILE A 157 -1.22 -15.38 -13.16
C ILE A 157 -0.73 -16.04 -11.88
N TYR A 158 -1.50 -15.88 -10.81
CA TYR A 158 -1.27 -16.52 -9.53
C TYR A 158 -2.23 -17.70 -9.41
N GLN A 159 -1.74 -18.83 -8.92
CA GLN A 159 -2.56 -20.01 -8.74
C GLN A 159 -2.78 -20.28 -7.26
N PHE A 160 -4.02 -20.60 -6.92
CA PHE A 160 -4.43 -20.93 -5.56
C PHE A 160 -5.21 -22.24 -5.58
N LYS A 161 -5.07 -23.02 -4.51
CA LYS A 161 -5.85 -24.23 -4.28
C LYS A 161 -6.91 -23.94 -3.22
N VAL A 162 -8.15 -24.34 -3.49
CA VAL A 162 -9.23 -24.25 -2.51
C VAL A 162 -9.09 -25.40 -1.52
N LEU A 163 -8.85 -25.09 -0.25
CA LEU A 163 -8.68 -26.10 0.79
C LEU A 163 -9.98 -26.45 1.49
N GLU A 164 -10.77 -25.44 1.84
CA GLU A 164 -11.97 -25.59 2.67
C GLU A 164 -13.00 -24.53 2.29
N LEU A 165 -14.28 -24.90 2.33
CA LEU A 165 -15.42 -24.06 1.98
C LEU A 165 -16.52 -24.22 3.04
N LYS A 166 -17.30 -23.16 3.27
CA LYS A 166 -18.48 -23.19 4.13
C LYS A 166 -19.69 -22.59 3.41
N PRO A 167 -20.90 -23.19 3.56
CA PRO A 167 -21.27 -24.26 4.50
C PRO A 167 -21.07 -25.70 3.97
N GLN A 168 -20.82 -25.89 2.67
CA GLN A 168 -20.70 -27.20 2.03
C GLN A 168 -19.39 -27.28 1.21
N GLU A 169 -19.04 -28.49 0.75
CA GLU A 169 -17.86 -28.76 -0.09
C GLU A 169 -17.96 -28.11 -1.49
N ALA A 170 -19.16 -27.69 -1.91
CA ALA A 170 -19.40 -26.90 -3.10
C ALA A 170 -20.38 -25.77 -2.79
N VAL A 171 -20.04 -24.54 -3.18
CA VAL A 171 -20.82 -23.35 -2.87
C VAL A 171 -20.98 -22.44 -4.09
N SER A 172 -22.09 -21.70 -4.11
CA SER A 172 -22.31 -20.61 -5.06
C SER A 172 -21.74 -19.31 -4.49
N ILE A 173 -21.01 -18.57 -5.31
CA ILE A 173 -20.38 -17.28 -4.95
C ILE A 173 -20.99 -16.10 -5.72
N THR A 174 -22.07 -16.34 -6.46
CA THR A 174 -22.80 -15.29 -7.17
C THR A 174 -23.59 -14.44 -6.16
N ASP A 175 -23.49 -13.11 -6.25
CA ASP A 175 -24.16 -12.14 -5.37
C ASP A 175 -24.04 -12.49 -3.87
N THR A 176 -22.83 -12.88 -3.46
CA THR A 176 -22.52 -13.26 -2.08
C THR A 176 -21.23 -12.58 -1.62
N ASP A 177 -21.21 -12.13 -0.37
CA ASP A 177 -20.02 -11.59 0.28
C ASP A 177 -19.21 -12.76 0.88
N LEU A 178 -18.37 -13.38 0.06
CA LEU A 178 -17.53 -14.50 0.45
C LEU A 178 -16.28 -13.99 1.19
N GLU A 179 -16.10 -14.36 2.46
CA GLU A 179 -14.87 -14.07 3.18
C GLU A 179 -13.73 -15.01 2.73
N VAL A 180 -12.62 -14.44 2.26
CA VAL A 180 -11.46 -15.20 1.78
C VAL A 180 -10.33 -15.16 2.81
N ASP A 181 -9.98 -16.32 3.34
CA ASP A 181 -8.80 -16.52 4.18
C ASP A 181 -7.68 -17.21 3.41
N ILE A 182 -6.44 -16.76 3.63
CA ILE A 182 -5.26 -17.35 3.00
C ILE A 182 -4.49 -18.11 4.06
N GLN A 183 -4.18 -19.37 3.76
CA GLN A 183 -3.25 -20.11 4.59
C GLN A 183 -1.83 -19.58 4.36
N HIS A 184 -1.37 -18.72 5.27
CA HIS A 184 0.04 -18.38 5.37
C HIS A 184 0.79 -19.60 5.90
N GLU A 185 1.72 -20.12 5.13
CA GLU A 185 2.78 -20.95 5.72
C GLU A 185 3.53 -20.12 6.77
N ALA A 186 4.00 -20.80 7.82
CA ALA A 186 4.59 -20.23 9.01
C ALA A 186 5.57 -19.07 8.72
N PRO A 187 5.68 -18.07 9.62
CA PRO A 187 6.64 -17.00 9.46
C PRO A 187 8.04 -17.62 9.33
N PHE A 188 8.74 -17.31 8.24
CA PHE A 188 10.16 -17.61 8.10
C PHE A 188 10.89 -17.07 9.32
N GLU A 189 11.64 -17.93 10.00
CA GLU A 189 12.55 -17.53 11.07
C GLU A 189 13.42 -16.37 10.56
N GLN A 190 13.53 -15.30 11.37
CA GLN A 190 14.49 -14.23 11.10
C GLN A 190 15.87 -14.86 10.91
N VAL A 191 16.44 -14.76 9.70
CA VAL A 191 17.75 -15.33 9.38
C VAL A 191 18.77 -14.79 10.38
N LYS A 192 19.32 -15.65 11.24
CA LYS A 192 20.42 -15.31 12.13
C LYS A 192 21.65 -14.94 11.28
N MET A 193 21.87 -13.65 11.07
CA MET A 193 23.02 -13.16 10.31
C MET A 193 24.30 -13.31 11.13
N THR A 194 25.30 -13.97 10.55
CA THR A 194 26.61 -14.18 11.20
C THR A 194 27.52 -12.98 10.93
N GLN A 195 28.17 -12.46 11.98
CA GLN A 195 29.13 -11.35 11.86
C GLN A 195 30.54 -11.89 11.58
N VAL A 196 31.24 -11.28 10.62
CA VAL A 196 32.58 -11.71 10.16
C VAL A 196 33.52 -10.51 10.14
N LYS A 197 34.78 -10.70 10.53
CA LYS A 197 35.82 -9.65 10.48
C LYS A 197 36.67 -9.77 9.20
N LEU A 198 37.35 -8.68 8.85
CA LEU A 198 38.27 -8.64 7.71
C LEU A 198 39.41 -9.67 7.86
N ASN A 199 39.77 -10.35 6.76
CA ASN A 199 40.73 -11.46 6.66
C ASN A 199 40.32 -12.77 7.38
N GLU A 200 39.09 -12.87 7.88
CA GLU A 200 38.54 -14.13 8.37
C GLU A 200 37.98 -14.93 7.19
N THR A 201 38.54 -16.13 6.96
CA THR A 201 38.06 -17.02 5.91
C THR A 201 36.85 -17.80 6.42
N VAL A 202 35.72 -17.66 5.72
CA VAL A 202 34.54 -18.50 5.95
C VAL A 202 34.65 -19.70 5.03
N SER A 203 35.02 -20.87 5.57
CA SER A 203 35.23 -22.11 4.82
C SER A 203 34.12 -23.13 5.03
N HIS A 204 33.87 -23.99 4.03
CA HIS A 204 32.96 -25.14 4.09
C HIS A 204 31.51 -24.79 4.44
N VAL A 205 30.95 -23.77 3.78
CA VAL A 205 29.53 -23.44 3.93
C VAL A 205 28.75 -24.12 2.81
N THR A 206 27.81 -24.98 3.20
CA THR A 206 26.85 -25.59 2.26
C THR A 206 25.61 -24.70 2.16
N ILE A 207 25.19 -24.34 0.94
CA ILE A 207 23.95 -23.61 0.66
C ILE A 207 23.01 -24.55 -0.11
N ASP A 208 21.77 -24.71 0.38
CA ASP A 208 20.76 -25.52 -0.29
C ASP A 208 20.32 -24.86 -1.60
N LYS A 209 19.86 -25.64 -2.58
CA LYS A 209 19.43 -25.13 -3.89
C LYS A 209 18.43 -23.98 -3.81
N ASN A 210 18.69 -22.90 -4.56
CA ASN A 210 17.84 -21.70 -4.65
C ASN A 210 17.65 -20.98 -3.31
N ASP A 211 18.60 -21.14 -2.39
CA ASP A 211 18.59 -20.51 -1.08
C ASP A 211 19.67 -19.43 -0.97
N TYR A 212 19.49 -18.52 -0.01
CA TYR A 212 20.40 -17.42 0.28
C TYR A 212 21.01 -17.58 1.67
N LYS A 213 22.33 -17.34 1.77
CA LYS A 213 22.99 -17.12 3.06
C LYS A 213 23.58 -15.74 3.15
N TYR A 214 23.45 -15.13 4.33
CA TYR A 214 23.84 -13.74 4.57
C TYR A 214 24.85 -13.61 5.70
N TRP A 215 25.80 -12.70 5.50
CA TRP A 215 26.81 -12.31 6.48
C TRP A 215 26.88 -10.80 6.63
N LYS A 216 27.29 -10.35 7.82
CA LYS A 216 27.62 -8.95 8.09
C LYS A 216 29.13 -8.81 8.25
N LEU A 217 29.78 -8.12 7.30
CA LEU A 217 31.19 -7.81 7.34
C LEU A 217 31.41 -6.47 8.06
N ILE A 218 32.24 -6.47 9.10
CA ILE A 218 32.63 -5.26 9.84
C ILE A 218 33.90 -4.67 9.22
N LEU A 219 33.89 -3.37 8.92
CA LEU A 219 34.98 -2.66 8.25
C LEU A 219 35.66 -1.69 9.23
N ASP A 220 36.95 -1.90 9.47
CA ASP A 220 37.78 -0.98 10.28
C ASP A 220 38.55 -0.03 9.33
N ASP A 221 38.15 1.26 9.24
CA ASP A 221 38.81 2.43 8.60
C ASP A 221 39.45 2.29 7.19
N LYS A 222 39.29 1.13 6.53
CA LYS A 222 39.99 0.77 5.30
C LYS A 222 39.10 0.91 4.07
N ARG A 223 39.66 1.50 3.00
CA ARG A 223 38.91 2.01 1.84
C ARG A 223 38.89 1.10 0.61
N ASN A 224 39.72 0.05 0.57
CA ASN A 224 39.83 -0.87 -0.57
C ASN A 224 39.74 -2.32 -0.07
N ILE A 225 38.56 -2.92 -0.17
CA ILE A 225 38.28 -4.29 0.28
C ILE A 225 37.94 -5.14 -0.95
N SER A 226 38.50 -6.33 -1.04
CA SER A 226 38.17 -7.29 -2.10
C SER A 226 37.58 -8.55 -1.47
N VAL A 227 36.36 -8.89 -1.88
CA VAL A 227 35.66 -10.09 -1.43
C VAL A 227 35.83 -11.16 -2.49
N LYS A 228 36.56 -12.22 -2.17
CA LYS A 228 36.77 -13.37 -3.05
C LYS A 228 35.92 -14.55 -2.57
N LEU A 229 35.07 -15.06 -3.46
CA LEU A 229 34.30 -16.29 -3.30
C LEU A 229 34.96 -17.40 -4.13
N THR A 230 35.07 -18.58 -3.55
CA THR A 230 35.56 -19.82 -4.18
C THR A 230 34.45 -20.86 -4.05
N VAL A 231 33.96 -21.36 -5.19
CA VAL A 231 32.93 -22.38 -5.24
C VAL A 231 33.60 -23.73 -5.43
N GLU A 232 33.47 -24.62 -4.44
CA GLU A 232 34.07 -25.96 -4.46
C GLU A 232 33.19 -26.95 -5.24
N THR A 233 31.87 -26.86 -5.07
CA THR A 233 30.89 -27.70 -5.77
C THR A 233 29.62 -26.91 -6.08
N GLY A 234 29.09 -27.05 -7.30
CA GLY A 234 27.86 -26.42 -7.77
C GLY A 234 28.04 -24.98 -8.28
N ASP A 235 26.98 -24.16 -8.25
CA ASP A 235 26.98 -22.80 -8.81
C ASP A 235 26.38 -21.78 -7.82
N ALA A 236 27.19 -20.81 -7.38
CA ALA A 236 26.81 -19.88 -6.32
C ALA A 236 27.27 -18.44 -6.59
N ASP A 237 26.32 -17.51 -6.62
CA ASP A 237 26.55 -16.11 -6.95
C ASP A 237 26.74 -15.25 -5.70
N ILE A 238 27.62 -14.25 -5.78
CA ILE A 238 27.88 -13.33 -4.67
C ILE A 238 27.32 -11.95 -4.95
N VAL A 239 26.62 -11.41 -3.95
CA VAL A 239 26.05 -10.06 -3.94
C VAL A 239 26.43 -9.33 -2.65
N CYS A 240 26.66 -8.03 -2.73
CA CYS A 240 27.01 -7.18 -1.61
C CYS A 240 26.19 -5.89 -1.63
N SER A 241 25.82 -5.40 -0.44
CA SER A 241 25.11 -4.12 -0.27
C SER A 241 25.37 -3.50 1.09
N THR A 242 25.17 -2.19 1.21
CA THR A 242 25.05 -1.51 2.51
C THR A 242 23.73 -1.82 3.22
N GLU A 243 22.72 -2.30 2.50
CA GLU A 243 21.40 -2.69 3.04
C GLU A 243 21.36 -4.15 3.47
N GLN A 244 20.50 -4.47 4.44
CA GLN A 244 20.37 -5.81 4.99
C GLN A 244 19.76 -6.78 3.97
N SER A 245 20.30 -7.99 3.89
CA SER A 245 19.83 -9.08 3.02
C SER A 245 19.86 -8.76 1.52
N PRO A 246 21.04 -8.48 0.94
CA PRO A 246 21.17 -8.23 -0.49
C PRO A 246 20.73 -9.45 -1.32
N THR A 247 19.81 -9.24 -2.25
CA THR A 247 19.30 -10.29 -3.15
C THR A 247 19.80 -10.05 -4.58
N LEU A 248 19.62 -11.04 -5.46
CA LEU A 248 19.99 -10.89 -6.87
C LEU A 248 19.32 -9.67 -7.54
N ASP A 249 18.10 -9.33 -7.14
CA ASP A 249 17.31 -8.19 -7.63
C ASP A 249 17.56 -6.88 -6.86
N CYS A 250 18.27 -6.92 -5.73
CA CYS A 250 18.56 -5.74 -4.92
C CYS A 250 19.96 -5.82 -4.27
N HIS A 251 20.98 -5.35 -5.00
CA HIS A 251 22.37 -5.30 -4.53
C HIS A 251 23.11 -4.07 -5.08
N GLN A 252 24.25 -3.73 -4.47
CA GLN A 252 25.11 -2.63 -4.93
C GLN A 252 26.34 -3.13 -5.71
N TRP A 253 26.86 -4.29 -5.32
CA TRP A 253 27.97 -4.94 -6.02
C TRP A 253 27.67 -6.44 -6.15
N SER A 254 28.10 -7.04 -7.26
CA SER A 254 27.89 -8.46 -7.50
C SER A 254 28.96 -9.03 -8.42
N ASP A 255 29.13 -10.34 -8.31
CA ASP A 255 29.81 -11.16 -9.30
C ASP A 255 28.94 -12.40 -9.54
N LEU A 256 28.21 -12.36 -10.66
CA LEU A 256 27.26 -13.38 -11.13
C LEU A 256 27.88 -14.26 -12.24
N SER A 257 29.21 -14.23 -12.38
CA SER A 257 29.89 -15.07 -13.36
C SER A 257 29.76 -16.55 -12.98
N SER A 258 29.72 -17.47 -13.94
CA SER A 258 29.71 -18.91 -13.64
C SER A 258 31.10 -19.47 -13.31
N ASP A 259 32.06 -18.60 -12.97
CA ASP A 259 33.43 -18.98 -12.70
C ASP A 259 33.57 -19.59 -11.29
N ASN A 260 34.49 -20.55 -11.13
CA ASN A 260 34.76 -21.19 -9.84
C ASN A 260 35.32 -20.20 -8.79
N GLU A 261 35.94 -19.11 -9.25
CA GLU A 261 36.41 -18.02 -8.40
C GLU A 261 35.71 -16.73 -8.83
N ARG A 262 35.04 -16.07 -7.88
CA ARG A 262 34.33 -14.80 -8.06
C ARG A 262 34.97 -13.74 -7.17
N SER A 263 35.15 -12.52 -7.65
CA SER A 263 35.80 -11.45 -6.88
C SER A 263 35.12 -10.10 -7.08
N ILE A 264 34.74 -9.48 -5.96
CA ILE A 264 34.18 -8.13 -5.92
C ILE A 264 35.20 -7.18 -5.28
N ASP A 265 35.65 -6.19 -6.04
CA ASP A 265 36.49 -5.11 -5.52
C ASP A 265 35.62 -3.92 -5.09
N LEU A 266 35.61 -3.64 -3.80
CA LEU A 266 34.86 -2.57 -3.16
C LEU A 266 35.80 -1.39 -2.88
N SER A 267 35.57 -0.28 -3.59
CA SER A 267 36.29 0.97 -3.38
C SER A 267 35.36 2.07 -2.87
N SER A 268 35.86 2.96 -2.02
CA SER A 268 35.15 4.18 -1.57
C SER A 268 33.90 3.94 -0.71
N ILE A 269 33.95 2.97 0.20
CA ILE A 269 32.87 2.68 1.15
C ILE A 269 32.88 3.73 2.28
N SER A 270 31.72 4.32 2.58
CA SER A 270 31.53 5.33 3.63
C SER A 270 30.96 4.78 4.94
N THR A 271 30.58 3.49 4.97
CA THR A 271 29.90 2.83 6.08
C THR A 271 30.84 1.85 6.81
N ASP A 272 30.65 1.72 8.14
CA ASP A 272 31.46 0.85 9.01
C ASP A 272 31.17 -0.66 8.82
N HIS A 273 30.22 -1.01 7.94
CA HIS A 273 29.84 -2.40 7.66
C HIS A 273 29.22 -2.55 6.27
N ILE A 274 29.28 -3.78 5.75
CA ILE A 274 28.65 -4.22 4.50
C ILE A 274 28.00 -5.59 4.73
N TYR A 275 26.90 -5.84 4.03
CA TYR A 275 26.23 -7.13 4.00
C TYR A 275 26.61 -7.90 2.74
N ILE A 276 26.89 -9.19 2.91
CA ILE A 276 27.24 -10.12 1.84
C ILE A 276 26.14 -11.18 1.78
N GLY A 277 25.55 -11.37 0.61
CA GLY A 277 24.62 -12.44 0.28
C GLY A 277 25.27 -13.39 -0.72
N ILE A 278 25.11 -14.69 -0.51
CA ILE A 278 25.51 -15.70 -1.49
C ILE A 278 24.29 -16.55 -1.82
N HIS A 279 23.99 -16.70 -3.10
CA HIS A 279 22.83 -17.41 -3.63
C HIS A 279 23.28 -18.66 -4.38
N SER A 280 22.63 -19.80 -4.15
CA SER A 280 22.87 -21.01 -4.95
C SER A 280 21.83 -21.11 -6.08
N PHE A 281 22.24 -21.42 -7.31
CA PHE A 281 21.29 -21.42 -8.43
C PHE A 281 20.60 -22.78 -8.64
N ASN A 282 21.36 -23.85 -8.88
CA ASN A 282 20.79 -25.12 -9.42
C ASN A 282 20.93 -26.35 -8.52
N GLU A 283 21.93 -26.42 -7.65
CA GLU A 283 22.26 -27.58 -6.81
C GLU A 283 22.82 -27.11 -5.46
N ASN A 284 22.93 -28.02 -4.49
CA ASN A 284 23.53 -27.71 -3.21
C ASN A 284 25.00 -27.35 -3.39
N THR A 285 25.39 -26.14 -2.99
CA THR A 285 26.73 -25.61 -3.25
C THR A 285 27.59 -25.58 -2.01
N ASN A 286 28.85 -25.97 -2.16
CA ASN A 286 29.85 -25.75 -1.12
C ASN A 286 30.71 -24.57 -1.53
N ILE A 287 30.80 -23.60 -0.63
CA ILE A 287 31.50 -22.35 -0.88
C ILE A 287 32.51 -22.07 0.23
N SER A 288 33.53 -21.30 -0.13
CA SER A 288 34.40 -20.60 0.80
C SER A 288 34.61 -19.16 0.33
N TRP A 289 34.60 -18.20 1.23
CA TRP A 289 34.84 -16.80 0.86
C TRP A 289 35.70 -16.07 1.89
N VAL A 290 36.40 -15.04 1.42
CA VAL A 290 37.26 -14.20 2.25
C VAL A 290 37.21 -12.74 1.77
N ALA A 291 37.06 -11.82 2.73
CA ALA A 291 37.26 -10.40 2.48
C ALA A 291 38.70 -10.02 2.84
N THR A 292 39.50 -9.60 1.86
CA THR A 292 40.90 -9.21 2.05
C THR A 292 41.10 -7.72 1.80
N ASP A 293 41.99 -7.13 2.59
CA ASP A 293 42.55 -5.81 2.32
C ASP A 293 43.80 -5.95 1.45
N HIS A 294 43.90 -5.12 0.42
CA HIS A 294 45.05 -5.10 -0.49
C HIS A 294 46.07 -3.99 -0.17
N THR A 295 46.01 -3.36 1.00
CA THR A 295 47.09 -2.46 1.46
C THR A 295 48.46 -3.16 1.39
N GLY A 296 49.36 -2.64 0.55
CA GLY A 296 50.73 -3.19 0.36
C GLY A 296 50.88 -4.28 -0.72
N LYS A 297 49.86 -4.52 -1.55
CA LYS A 297 49.95 -5.35 -2.76
C LYS A 297 49.96 -4.45 -4.01
N GLU A 298 50.81 -4.79 -4.98
CA GLU A 298 50.85 -4.14 -6.28
C GLU A 298 50.30 -5.08 -7.36
N GLN A 299 49.56 -4.53 -8.31
CA GLN A 299 48.95 -5.29 -9.38
C GLN A 299 50.00 -5.73 -10.42
N CYS A 300 50.02 -7.02 -10.75
CA CYS A 300 50.88 -7.53 -11.80
C CYS A 300 50.47 -6.95 -13.17
N ARG A 301 51.43 -6.38 -13.91
CA ARG A 301 51.19 -5.77 -15.23
C ARG A 301 50.78 -6.76 -16.33
N ASN A 302 50.92 -8.07 -16.09
CA ASN A 302 50.67 -9.10 -17.11
C ASN A 302 49.42 -9.95 -16.81
N CYS A 303 49.20 -10.39 -15.57
CA CYS A 303 47.97 -11.14 -15.21
C CYS A 303 46.92 -10.32 -14.48
N HIS A 304 47.20 -9.04 -14.18
CA HIS A 304 46.33 -8.18 -13.38
C HIS A 304 46.01 -8.69 -11.96
N ALA A 305 46.68 -9.76 -11.49
CA ALA A 305 46.54 -10.28 -10.14
C ALA A 305 47.26 -9.39 -9.11
N TRP A 306 46.65 -9.21 -7.94
CA TRP A 306 47.22 -8.46 -6.82
C TRP A 306 48.27 -9.29 -6.07
N VAL A 307 49.52 -8.85 -6.11
CA VAL A 307 50.66 -9.58 -5.53
C VAL A 307 51.37 -8.69 -4.51
N LEU A 308 51.85 -9.27 -3.41
CA LEU A 308 52.64 -8.54 -2.42
C LEU A 308 53.84 -7.83 -3.10
N GLN A 309 54.07 -6.56 -2.79
CA GLN A 309 55.09 -5.73 -3.43
C GLN A 309 56.49 -6.40 -3.42
N ARG A 310 56.81 -7.12 -2.34
CA ARG A 310 58.06 -7.89 -2.17
C ARG A 310 58.21 -9.11 -3.10
N THR A 311 57.12 -9.71 -3.56
CA THR A 311 57.13 -10.90 -4.45
C THR A 311 56.71 -10.58 -5.87
N LEU A 312 56.38 -9.32 -6.19
CA LEU A 312 55.90 -8.88 -7.50
C LEU A 312 56.89 -9.24 -8.61
N VAL A 313 58.19 -9.04 -8.40
CA VAL A 313 59.22 -9.32 -9.42
C VAL A 313 59.28 -10.81 -9.77
N LEU A 314 59.21 -11.69 -8.77
CA LEU A 314 59.21 -13.14 -8.98
C LEU A 314 57.92 -13.61 -9.67
N HIS A 315 56.78 -13.06 -9.24
CA HIS A 315 55.50 -13.37 -9.86
C HIS A 315 55.42 -12.88 -11.31
N GLN A 316 55.88 -11.66 -11.61
CA GLN A 316 55.92 -11.13 -12.98
C GLN A 316 56.77 -12.02 -13.88
N GLY A 317 57.93 -12.50 -13.40
CA GLY A 317 58.78 -13.43 -14.14
C GLY A 317 58.08 -14.76 -14.46
N PHE A 318 57.37 -15.36 -13.50
CA PHE A 318 56.62 -16.61 -13.72
C PHE A 318 55.40 -16.38 -14.63
N CYS A 319 54.68 -15.28 -14.40
CA CYS A 319 53.48 -14.91 -15.14
C CYS A 319 53.79 -14.64 -16.63
N LEU A 320 54.85 -13.90 -16.96
CA LEU A 320 55.26 -13.64 -18.35
C LEU A 320 55.64 -14.92 -19.11
N ARG A 321 56.13 -15.93 -18.39
CA ARG A 321 56.49 -17.21 -18.99
C ARG A 321 55.28 -18.08 -19.28
N ASN A 322 54.27 -18.09 -18.42
CA ASN A 322 53.18 -19.06 -18.49
C ASN A 322 51.84 -18.49 -18.94
N ASN A 323 51.65 -17.18 -18.87
CA ASN A 323 50.39 -16.52 -19.20
C ASN A 323 50.58 -15.54 -20.37
N ILE A 324 49.54 -15.41 -21.18
CA ILE A 324 49.44 -14.50 -22.31
C ILE A 324 48.14 -13.71 -22.20
N VAL A 325 48.24 -12.38 -22.26
CA VAL A 325 47.08 -11.50 -22.42
C VAL A 325 46.51 -11.68 -23.83
N CYS A 326 45.19 -11.62 -23.96
CA CYS A 326 44.54 -11.74 -25.25
C CYS A 326 45.16 -10.77 -26.28
N PRO A 327 45.58 -11.26 -27.47
CA PRO A 327 46.21 -10.43 -28.50
C PRO A 327 45.34 -9.27 -29.00
N TRP A 328 44.02 -9.36 -28.83
CA TRP A 328 43.05 -8.35 -29.25
C TRP A 328 42.85 -7.23 -28.23
N GLY A 329 43.55 -7.26 -27.08
CA GLY A 329 43.53 -6.16 -26.11
C GLY A 329 42.33 -6.15 -25.16
N CYS A 330 41.62 -7.28 -25.01
CA CYS A 330 40.41 -7.38 -24.19
C CYS A 330 40.64 -7.51 -22.67
N GLY A 331 41.90 -7.51 -22.23
CA GLY A 331 42.28 -7.61 -20.81
C GLY A 331 42.21 -9.00 -20.18
N LYS A 332 41.62 -10.02 -20.84
CA LYS A 332 41.63 -11.41 -20.35
C LYS A 332 43.03 -12.04 -20.49
N VAL A 333 43.40 -12.85 -19.49
CA VAL A 333 44.72 -13.48 -19.37
C VAL A 333 44.54 -14.99 -19.42
N PHE A 334 45.15 -15.63 -20.39
CA PHE A 334 45.07 -17.07 -20.59
C PHE A 334 46.41 -17.74 -20.29
N LYS A 335 46.40 -19.02 -19.95
CA LYS A 335 47.65 -19.81 -19.94
C LYS A 335 48.12 -20.04 -21.37
N LYS A 336 49.42 -20.02 -21.61
CA LYS A 336 49.99 -20.38 -22.91
C LYS A 336 49.57 -21.82 -23.24
N ASP A 337 49.04 -22.01 -24.45
CA ASP A 337 48.53 -23.27 -24.99
C ASP A 337 47.21 -23.80 -24.39
N SER A 338 46.45 -23.01 -23.62
CA SER A 338 45.13 -23.46 -23.12
C SER A 338 44.06 -23.50 -24.23
N GLN A 339 43.09 -24.40 -24.06
CA GLN A 339 41.94 -24.53 -24.96
C GLN A 339 40.99 -23.33 -24.86
N GLU A 340 41.01 -22.62 -23.73
CA GLU A 340 40.29 -21.38 -23.47
C GLU A 340 40.77 -20.24 -24.39
N LEU A 341 42.08 -20.10 -24.63
CA LEU A 341 42.62 -19.11 -25.57
C LEU A 341 42.17 -19.38 -27.02
N LYS A 342 42.00 -20.66 -27.39
CA LYS A 342 41.58 -21.05 -28.73
C LYS A 342 40.09 -20.83 -28.98
N ASN A 343 39.27 -20.98 -27.94
CA ASN A 343 37.82 -20.81 -28.04
C ASN A 343 37.39 -19.35 -27.80
N HIS A 344 38.28 -18.53 -27.24
CA HIS A 344 38.07 -17.09 -27.09
C HIS A 344 37.88 -16.37 -28.43
N TRP A 345 36.78 -15.62 -28.55
CA TRP A 345 36.45 -14.86 -29.76
C TRP A 345 35.97 -13.44 -29.41
N HIS A 346 36.18 -12.54 -30.36
CA HIS A 346 35.72 -11.16 -30.33
C HIS A 346 34.67 -10.94 -31.42
N CYS A 347 33.67 -10.11 -31.13
CA CYS A 347 32.76 -9.66 -32.17
C CYS A 347 33.41 -8.53 -32.98
N ASP A 348 33.24 -8.55 -34.30
CA ASP A 348 33.79 -7.51 -35.18
C ASP A 348 32.90 -6.25 -35.24
N GLN A 349 31.68 -6.32 -34.68
CA GLN A 349 30.66 -5.27 -34.75
C GLN A 349 30.33 -4.64 -33.40
N CYS A 350 30.84 -5.18 -32.29
CA CYS A 350 30.68 -4.61 -30.95
C CYS A 350 31.77 -5.13 -30.00
N ASP A 351 31.88 -4.51 -28.82
CA ASP A 351 32.89 -4.85 -27.81
C ASP A 351 32.61 -6.15 -27.03
N HIS A 352 31.74 -7.02 -27.54
CA HIS A 352 31.38 -8.27 -26.87
C HIS A 352 32.48 -9.32 -27.04
N ILE A 353 32.77 -10.01 -25.94
CA ILE A 353 33.82 -11.00 -25.80
C ILE A 353 33.18 -12.31 -25.34
N GLY A 354 33.49 -13.42 -25.99
CA GLY A 354 32.90 -14.71 -25.64
C GLY A 354 33.90 -15.86 -25.74
N GLU A 355 33.54 -16.98 -25.14
CA GLU A 355 34.32 -18.23 -25.19
C GLU A 355 33.61 -19.31 -26.02
N ASN A 356 32.29 -19.20 -26.22
CA ASN A 356 31.49 -20.05 -27.09
C ASN A 356 30.32 -19.23 -27.67
N GLY A 357 29.67 -19.70 -28.73
CA GLY A 357 28.36 -19.17 -29.17
C GLY A 357 28.38 -17.85 -29.96
N ARG A 358 29.43 -17.60 -30.76
CA ARG A 358 29.53 -16.43 -31.67
C ARG A 358 28.29 -16.25 -32.54
N ASP A 359 27.75 -17.34 -33.09
CA ASP A 359 26.61 -17.30 -34.01
C ASP A 359 25.33 -16.78 -33.32
N LYS A 360 25.09 -17.18 -32.08
CA LYS A 360 23.93 -16.71 -31.29
C LYS A 360 24.03 -15.21 -30.99
N HIS A 361 25.23 -14.73 -30.66
CA HIS A 361 25.47 -13.31 -30.44
C HIS A 361 25.17 -12.49 -31.70
N VAL A 362 25.65 -12.94 -32.87
CA VAL A 362 25.38 -12.28 -34.15
C VAL A 362 23.89 -12.29 -34.48
N GLU A 363 23.19 -13.40 -34.21
CA GLU A 363 21.74 -13.51 -34.43
C GLU A 363 20.93 -12.54 -33.56
N TYR A 364 21.35 -12.33 -32.31
CA TYR A 364 20.54 -11.58 -31.33
C TYR A 364 20.79 -10.07 -31.37
N TYR A 365 22.02 -9.66 -31.70
CA TYR A 365 22.46 -8.27 -31.57
C TYR A 365 22.74 -7.56 -32.89
N HIS A 366 22.98 -8.31 -33.98
CA HIS A 366 23.36 -7.73 -35.28
C HIS A 366 22.39 -8.07 -36.42
N THR A 367 21.48 -9.04 -36.24
CA THR A 367 20.52 -9.42 -37.28
C THR A 367 19.32 -8.46 -37.28
N PRO A 368 18.97 -7.83 -38.42
CA PRO A 368 17.84 -6.90 -38.48
C PRO A 368 16.51 -7.58 -38.14
N LYS A 369 15.73 -6.95 -37.26
CA LYS A 369 14.40 -7.35 -36.80
C LYS A 369 13.43 -6.17 -36.94
N THR A 370 12.23 -6.46 -37.43
CA THR A 370 11.16 -5.47 -37.63
C THR A 370 10.04 -5.66 -36.60
N CYS A 371 9.49 -4.56 -36.08
CA CYS A 371 8.35 -4.60 -35.16
C CYS A 371 7.02 -4.84 -35.91
N THR A 372 6.02 -5.42 -35.22
CA THR A 372 4.67 -5.67 -35.77
C THR A 372 3.94 -4.40 -36.19
N CYS A 373 4.24 -3.26 -35.53
CA CYS A 373 3.69 -1.96 -35.90
C CYS A 373 4.26 -1.42 -37.23
N THR A 374 5.19 -2.13 -37.88
CA THR A 374 5.85 -1.80 -39.16
C THR A 374 6.62 -0.47 -39.23
N HIS A 375 6.62 0.33 -38.17
CA HIS A 375 7.27 1.64 -38.11
C HIS A 375 8.67 1.65 -37.47
N PHE A 376 9.18 0.50 -37.01
CA PHE A 376 10.45 0.41 -36.30
C PHE A 376 11.24 -0.86 -36.66
N THR A 377 12.51 -0.69 -37.01
CA THR A 377 13.46 -1.77 -37.36
C THR A 377 14.76 -1.55 -36.59
N THR A 378 15.26 -2.59 -35.93
CA THR A 378 16.53 -2.56 -35.19
C THR A 378 17.34 -3.82 -35.43
N HIS A 379 18.63 -3.76 -35.12
CA HIS A 379 19.56 -4.90 -35.26
C HIS A 379 19.65 -5.75 -33.98
N SER A 380 19.15 -5.25 -32.84
CA SER A 380 19.12 -5.97 -31.57
C SER A 380 17.71 -6.25 -31.07
N PHE A 381 17.52 -7.41 -30.43
CA PHE A 381 16.27 -7.75 -29.73
C PHE A 381 15.97 -6.85 -28.54
N GLU A 382 17.00 -6.36 -27.84
CA GLU A 382 16.84 -5.48 -26.69
C GLU A 382 16.17 -4.15 -27.07
N ALA A 383 16.66 -3.50 -28.13
CA ALA A 383 16.07 -2.26 -28.64
C ALA A 383 14.64 -2.46 -29.17
N LEU A 384 14.37 -3.61 -29.79
CA LEU A 384 13.01 -3.97 -30.25
C LEU A 384 12.06 -4.17 -29.06
N ALA A 385 12.52 -4.84 -28.00
CA ALA A 385 11.76 -5.05 -26.78
C ALA A 385 11.50 -3.72 -26.06
N GLU A 386 12.50 -2.85 -25.97
CA GLU A 386 12.34 -1.50 -25.41
C GLU A 386 11.28 -0.70 -26.17
N HIS A 387 11.36 -0.65 -27.50
CA HIS A 387 10.34 -0.01 -28.34
C HIS A 387 8.94 -0.57 -28.07
N LYS A 388 8.76 -1.90 -28.02
CA LYS A 388 7.48 -2.55 -27.68
C LYS A 388 6.98 -2.17 -26.28
N ARG A 389 7.89 -1.98 -25.32
CA ARG A 389 7.57 -1.61 -23.94
C ARG A 389 7.36 -0.13 -23.71
N THR A 390 7.90 0.77 -24.53
CA THR A 390 7.88 2.22 -24.22
C THR A 390 7.02 2.99 -25.22
N ILE A 391 7.34 2.91 -26.50
CA ILE A 391 6.91 3.85 -27.54
C ILE A 391 5.89 3.24 -28.51
N CYS A 392 5.83 1.91 -28.63
CA CYS A 392 5.03 1.25 -29.65
C CYS A 392 3.55 1.68 -29.60
N PRO A 393 2.97 2.14 -30.72
CA PRO A 393 1.58 2.61 -30.76
C PRO A 393 0.54 1.51 -30.50
N GLU A 394 0.93 0.24 -30.66
CA GLU A 394 0.09 -0.93 -30.36
C GLU A 394 0.28 -1.45 -28.93
N LYS A 395 1.04 -0.72 -28.10
CA LYS A 395 1.28 -1.10 -26.69
C LYS A 395 -0.02 -1.00 -25.88
N LEU A 396 -0.39 -2.11 -25.25
CA LEU A 396 -1.51 -2.18 -24.31
C LEU A 396 -1.10 -1.56 -22.96
N ILE A 397 -1.77 -0.50 -22.52
CA ILE A 397 -1.50 0.20 -21.24
C ILE A 397 -2.66 -0.03 -20.27
N THR A 398 -2.33 -0.28 -19.01
CA THR A 398 -3.24 -0.59 -17.89
C THR A 398 -3.81 0.70 -17.28
N CYS A 399 -5.14 0.83 -17.19
CA CYS A 399 -5.79 1.95 -16.51
C CYS A 399 -5.54 1.94 -15.00
N ARG A 400 -5.16 3.07 -14.40
CA ARG A 400 -4.87 3.19 -12.95
C ARG A 400 -6.06 2.98 -12.01
N PHE A 401 -7.29 3.02 -12.52
CA PHE A 401 -8.51 2.96 -11.70
C PHE A 401 -9.24 1.61 -11.77
N CYS A 402 -9.02 0.82 -12.82
CA CYS A 402 -9.73 -0.46 -13.03
C CYS A 402 -8.86 -1.56 -13.67
N HIS A 403 -7.60 -1.28 -13.99
CA HIS A 403 -6.62 -2.23 -14.53
C HIS A 403 -7.04 -2.97 -15.83
N VAL A 404 -8.12 -2.54 -16.51
CA VAL A 404 -8.55 -3.06 -17.82
C VAL A 404 -7.77 -2.35 -18.94
N ARG A 405 -7.44 -3.10 -20.02
CA ARG A 405 -6.60 -2.67 -21.14
C ARG A 405 -7.42 -2.42 -22.43
N PRO A 406 -7.84 -1.19 -22.73
CA PRO A 406 -8.37 -0.86 -24.06
C PRO A 406 -7.37 -0.09 -24.93
N VAL A 407 -7.60 -0.12 -26.25
CA VAL A 407 -6.85 0.64 -27.27
C VAL A 407 -7.27 2.11 -27.24
N SER A 408 -6.32 3.04 -27.34
CA SER A 408 -6.56 4.48 -27.33
C SER A 408 -6.84 5.00 -28.74
N LEU A 409 -8.03 5.54 -28.99
CA LEU A 409 -8.41 6.14 -30.28
C LEU A 409 -8.42 7.69 -30.27
N ASP A 410 -8.35 8.36 -29.11
CA ASP A 410 -8.61 9.81 -29.02
C ASP A 410 -7.33 10.66 -28.86
N SER A 411 -7.32 11.82 -29.54
CA SER A 411 -6.15 12.71 -29.68
C SER A 411 -5.99 13.68 -28.51
N ARG A 412 -7.10 14.06 -27.87
CA ARG A 412 -7.11 14.98 -26.71
C ARG A 412 -6.47 14.37 -25.46
N ASP A 413 -6.69 13.07 -25.29
CA ASP A 413 -6.18 12.27 -24.17
C ASP A 413 -4.65 12.11 -24.23
N ARG A 414 -4.09 12.01 -25.44
CA ARG A 414 -2.65 11.95 -25.70
C ARG A 414 -1.90 13.23 -25.26
N LEU A 415 -2.57 14.39 -25.28
CA LEU A 415 -1.98 15.68 -24.89
C LEU A 415 -1.97 15.90 -23.36
N LEU A 416 -2.93 15.31 -22.64
CA LEU A 416 -3.09 15.45 -21.18
C LEU A 416 -2.41 14.31 -20.39
N GLY A 417 -1.77 13.35 -21.07
CA GLY A 417 -1.14 12.19 -20.43
C GLY A 417 -2.13 11.27 -19.71
N LEU A 418 -3.41 11.31 -20.11
CA LEU A 418 -4.48 10.47 -19.57
C LEU A 418 -4.94 9.51 -20.67
N HIS A 419 -5.25 8.26 -20.33
CA HIS A 419 -5.78 7.31 -21.32
C HIS A 419 -7.31 7.40 -21.39
N ALA A 420 -7.93 7.15 -22.56
CA ALA A 420 -9.39 7.25 -22.76
C ALA A 420 -10.21 6.48 -21.70
N HIS A 421 -9.69 5.36 -21.21
CA HIS A 421 -10.33 4.58 -20.15
C HIS A 421 -10.18 5.19 -18.75
N GLU A 422 -9.09 5.92 -18.48
CA GLU A 422 -8.87 6.62 -17.21
C GLU A 422 -9.83 7.81 -17.05
N SER A 423 -10.20 8.45 -18.16
CA SER A 423 -11.21 9.53 -18.15
C SER A 423 -12.60 9.02 -17.78
N TYR A 424 -13.01 7.86 -18.32
CA TYR A 424 -14.29 7.21 -18.01
C TYR A 424 -14.30 6.53 -16.63
N CYS A 425 -13.21 5.87 -16.25
CA CYS A 425 -13.15 5.19 -14.95
C CYS A 425 -12.95 6.17 -13.80
N GLY A 426 -12.19 7.24 -14.01
CA GLY A 426 -11.98 8.30 -13.02
C GLY A 426 -13.17 9.23 -12.82
N SER A 427 -14.14 9.25 -13.75
CA SER A 427 -15.38 10.03 -13.63
C SER A 427 -16.48 9.33 -12.81
N ARG A 428 -16.30 8.04 -12.46
CA ARG A 428 -17.20 7.35 -11.53
C ARG A 428 -17.20 8.07 -10.18
N THR A 429 -18.39 8.21 -9.60
CA THR A 429 -18.57 8.94 -8.34
C THR A 429 -18.56 8.01 -7.14
N ILE A 430 -17.91 8.44 -6.06
CA ILE A 430 -17.95 7.84 -4.73
C ILE A 430 -18.51 8.86 -3.74
N THR A 431 -19.15 8.43 -2.67
CA THR A 431 -19.71 9.33 -1.66
C THR A 431 -18.65 9.67 -0.62
N CYS A 432 -18.43 10.97 -0.38
CA CYS A 432 -17.50 11.40 0.66
C CYS A 432 -18.13 11.23 2.05
N GLN A 433 -17.56 10.37 2.90
CA GLN A 433 -17.98 10.15 4.29
C GLN A 433 -17.98 11.42 5.19
N LYS A 434 -17.31 12.51 4.76
CA LYS A 434 -17.26 13.77 5.52
C LYS A 434 -18.31 14.80 5.11
N CYS A 435 -18.86 14.73 3.91
CA CYS A 435 -19.88 15.69 3.45
C CYS A 435 -21.04 15.10 2.67
N ASP A 436 -21.08 13.77 2.52
CA ASP A 436 -22.07 12.98 1.79
C ASP A 436 -22.28 13.40 0.33
N LYS A 437 -21.34 14.18 -0.23
CA LYS A 437 -21.40 14.61 -1.62
C LYS A 437 -20.80 13.54 -2.53
N PRO A 438 -21.44 13.26 -3.68
CA PRO A 438 -20.85 12.42 -4.71
C PRO A 438 -19.67 13.16 -5.34
N ILE A 439 -18.49 12.53 -5.32
CA ILE A 439 -17.25 13.07 -5.86
C ILE A 439 -16.66 12.09 -6.88
N PRO A 440 -16.16 12.56 -8.03
CA PRO A 440 -15.44 11.70 -8.95
C PRO A 440 -14.20 11.09 -8.29
N ILE A 441 -13.91 9.81 -8.54
CA ILE A 441 -12.75 9.11 -7.96
C ILE A 441 -11.44 9.84 -8.27
N LYS A 442 -11.29 10.39 -9.47
CA LYS A 442 -10.10 11.16 -9.86
C LYS A 442 -9.87 12.43 -9.02
N ASP A 443 -10.93 12.98 -8.41
CA ASP A 443 -10.90 14.24 -7.68
C ASP A 443 -10.85 14.05 -6.15
N ILE A 444 -10.77 12.80 -5.65
CA ILE A 444 -10.81 12.52 -4.20
C ILE A 444 -9.69 13.22 -3.42
N GLN A 445 -8.48 13.28 -3.99
CA GLN A 445 -7.34 13.94 -3.35
C GLN A 445 -7.55 15.45 -3.23
N VAL A 446 -8.07 16.08 -4.29
CA VAL A 446 -8.37 17.52 -4.29
C VAL A 446 -9.52 17.82 -3.33
N HIS A 447 -10.55 16.98 -3.32
CA HIS A 447 -11.67 17.09 -2.39
C HIS A 447 -11.24 16.98 -0.93
N ALA A 448 -10.33 16.05 -0.60
CA ALA A 448 -9.76 15.93 0.74
C ALA A 448 -8.99 17.20 1.16
N LYS A 449 -8.21 17.80 0.25
CA LYS A 449 -7.54 19.09 0.50
C LYS A 449 -8.56 20.22 0.73
N ILE A 450 -9.68 20.24 0.02
CA ILE A 450 -10.74 21.25 0.25
C ILE A 450 -11.32 21.11 1.67
N HIS A 451 -11.49 19.90 2.19
CA HIS A 451 -11.89 19.70 3.58
C HIS A 451 -10.88 20.27 4.56
N GLU A 452 -9.59 20.08 4.30
CA GLU A 452 -8.53 20.61 5.14
C GLU A 452 -8.48 22.14 5.13
N VAL A 453 -8.61 22.76 3.95
CA VAL A 453 -8.68 24.22 3.81
C VAL A 453 -9.91 24.77 4.52
N LYS A 454 -11.08 24.13 4.36
CA LYS A 454 -12.30 24.51 5.08
C LYS A 454 -12.15 24.40 6.59
N ARG A 455 -11.48 23.34 7.09
CA ARG A 455 -11.16 23.18 8.52
C ARG A 455 -10.30 24.35 9.02
N GLN A 456 -9.30 24.77 8.26
CA GLN A 456 -8.41 25.88 8.63
C GLN A 456 -9.11 27.25 8.57
N GLN A 457 -10.05 27.46 7.66
CA GLN A 457 -10.79 28.73 7.50
C GLN A 457 -11.95 28.91 8.49
N GLN A 458 -12.28 27.90 9.30
CA GLN A 458 -13.31 28.05 10.31
C GLN A 458 -12.86 29.03 11.40
N THR A 459 -13.64 30.09 11.59
CA THR A 459 -13.48 31.03 12.70
C THR A 459 -14.65 30.86 13.66
N LEU A 460 -14.35 30.77 14.95
CA LEU A 460 -15.40 30.72 15.96
C LEU A 460 -15.96 32.12 16.21
N PRO A 461 -17.26 32.24 16.53
CA PRO A 461 -17.79 33.47 17.05
C PRO A 461 -16.99 33.85 18.31
N PRO A 462 -16.52 35.10 18.41
CA PRO A 462 -15.71 35.54 19.53
C PRO A 462 -16.45 35.34 20.86
N PRO A 463 -15.78 34.79 21.88
CA PRO A 463 -16.39 34.56 23.18
C PRO A 463 -16.72 35.89 23.87
N CYS A 464 -17.59 35.81 24.88
CA CYS A 464 -17.91 36.91 25.77
C CYS A 464 -16.64 37.55 26.36
N CYS A 465 -16.59 38.89 26.43
CA CYS A 465 -15.44 39.59 27.02
C CYS A 465 -15.26 39.33 28.53
N ASN A 466 -16.28 38.81 29.21
CA ASN A 466 -16.09 38.31 30.57
C ASN A 466 -15.19 37.08 30.53
N ARG A 467 -13.99 37.16 31.08
CA ARG A 467 -12.98 36.09 31.02
C ARG A 467 -13.45 34.77 31.61
N ASN A 468 -14.42 34.79 32.52
CA ASN A 468 -14.99 33.57 33.11
C ASN A 468 -16.14 32.96 32.29
N CYS A 469 -16.63 33.65 31.27
CA CYS A 469 -17.74 33.20 30.45
C CYS A 469 -17.26 32.58 29.14
N ILE A 470 -17.90 31.47 28.76
CA ILE A 470 -17.61 30.73 27.53
C ILE A 470 -18.65 30.98 26.42
N ARG A 471 -19.72 31.72 26.73
CA ARG A 471 -20.83 31.99 25.81
C ARG A 471 -20.41 32.96 24.69
N PRO A 472 -21.03 32.91 23.49
CA PRO A 472 -20.74 33.85 22.42
C PRO A 472 -21.12 35.28 22.81
N ARG A 473 -20.33 36.27 22.33
CA ARG A 473 -20.62 37.69 22.58
C ARG A 473 -21.83 38.17 21.78
N THR A 474 -22.57 39.12 22.36
CA THR A 474 -23.63 39.86 21.67
C THR A 474 -23.24 41.32 21.44
N LYS A 475 -23.87 42.01 20.49
CA LYS A 475 -23.61 43.42 20.18
C LYS A 475 -24.13 44.34 21.29
N ASN A 476 -23.38 44.41 22.39
CA ASN A 476 -23.65 45.28 23.54
C ASN A 476 -22.42 46.17 23.81
N ARG A 477 -22.59 47.26 24.56
CA ARG A 477 -21.50 48.21 24.89
C ARG A 477 -20.28 47.53 25.53
N LEU A 478 -20.47 46.45 26.30
CA LEU A 478 -19.41 45.67 26.95
C LEU A 478 -18.99 44.39 26.19
N SER A 479 -19.57 44.12 25.02
CA SER A 479 -19.36 42.88 24.26
C SER A 479 -19.52 41.58 25.10
N PHE A 480 -20.46 41.61 26.04
CA PHE A 480 -20.88 40.47 26.82
C PHE A 480 -21.95 39.64 26.11
N CYS A 481 -22.16 38.40 26.57
CA CYS A 481 -23.33 37.61 26.23
C CYS A 481 -24.58 38.18 26.93
N GLN A 482 -25.78 37.78 26.50
CA GLN A 482 -27.05 38.28 27.06
C GLN A 482 -27.15 38.07 28.57
N TYR A 483 -26.76 36.90 29.06
CA TYR A 483 -26.80 36.57 30.49
C TYR A 483 -25.83 37.41 31.33
N CYS A 484 -24.59 37.62 30.86
CA CYS A 484 -23.61 38.45 31.56
C CYS A 484 -23.97 39.94 31.48
N PHE A 485 -24.64 40.38 30.42
CA PHE A 485 -25.05 41.78 30.26
C PHE A 485 -26.35 42.12 30.99
N GLY A 486 -27.25 41.16 31.24
CA GLY A 486 -28.54 41.38 31.89
C GLY A 486 -28.50 42.26 33.15
N PRO A 487 -27.59 42.03 34.13
CA PRO A 487 -27.48 42.87 35.33
C PRO A 487 -27.08 44.34 35.06
N PHE A 488 -26.50 44.60 33.89
CA PHE A 488 -26.00 45.90 33.48
C PHE A 488 -26.94 46.60 32.49
N TRP A 489 -28.03 45.94 32.08
CA TRP A 489 -29.03 46.52 31.19
C TRP A 489 -29.75 47.70 31.87
N ILE A 490 -29.93 48.78 31.13
CA ILE A 490 -30.62 49.99 31.55
C ILE A 490 -31.54 50.41 30.41
N THR A 491 -32.76 50.81 30.73
CA THR A 491 -33.75 51.35 29.77
C THR A 491 -33.54 52.82 29.47
N GLU A 492 -32.94 53.57 30.39
CA GLU A 492 -32.55 54.97 30.23
C GLU A 492 -31.33 55.13 29.31
N ASP A 493 -31.33 56.17 28.47
CA ASP A 493 -30.21 56.49 27.59
C ASP A 493 -29.01 57.03 28.41
N ASP A 494 -27.84 56.39 28.25
CA ASP A 494 -26.58 56.72 28.95
C ASP A 494 -25.47 57.00 27.91
N PRO A 495 -25.45 58.18 27.27
CA PRO A 495 -24.55 58.49 26.17
C PRO A 495 -23.07 58.52 26.58
N LYS A 496 -22.76 58.69 27.87
CA LYS A 496 -21.39 58.70 28.40
C LYS A 496 -21.01 57.40 29.13
N ASN A 497 -21.89 56.38 29.16
CA ASN A 497 -21.71 55.11 29.87
C ASN A 497 -21.39 55.25 31.38
N VAL A 498 -21.72 56.38 32.01
CA VAL A 498 -21.32 56.66 33.40
C VAL A 498 -22.05 55.73 34.36
N LYS A 499 -23.36 55.52 34.15
CA LYS A 499 -24.18 54.62 34.98
C LYS A 499 -23.77 53.16 34.77
N LEU A 500 -23.42 52.80 33.54
CA LEU A 500 -22.88 51.48 33.20
C LEU A 500 -21.58 51.19 33.97
N ILE A 501 -20.61 52.10 33.92
CA ILE A 501 -19.32 51.97 34.61
C ILE A 501 -19.53 51.87 36.13
N GLN A 502 -20.42 52.69 36.71
CA GLN A 502 -20.73 52.62 38.14
C GLN A 502 -21.35 51.28 38.56
N ARG A 503 -22.20 50.66 37.72
CA ARG A 503 -22.76 49.33 38.01
C ARG A 503 -21.70 48.23 37.91
N VAL A 504 -20.82 48.31 36.91
CA VAL A 504 -19.64 47.42 36.77
C VAL A 504 -18.76 47.49 38.02
N ALA A 505 -18.41 48.71 38.44
CA ALA A 505 -17.60 48.97 39.64
C ALA A 505 -18.25 48.39 40.90
N ARG A 506 -19.54 48.68 41.14
CA ARG A 506 -20.27 48.16 42.29
C ARG A 506 -20.31 46.64 42.33
N LYS A 507 -20.52 45.99 41.19
CA LYS A 507 -20.60 44.52 41.12
C LYS A 507 -19.25 43.85 41.36
N LEU A 508 -18.16 44.39 40.81
CA LEU A 508 -16.81 43.90 41.10
C LEU A 508 -16.41 44.16 42.56
N HIS A 509 -16.77 45.31 43.12
CA HIS A 509 -16.50 45.64 44.53
C HIS A 509 -17.23 44.69 45.48
N SER A 510 -18.51 44.41 45.22
CA SER A 510 -19.29 43.40 45.96
C SER A 510 -18.70 41.99 45.84
N GLN A 511 -18.17 41.60 44.66
CA GLN A 511 -17.50 40.30 44.49
C GLN A 511 -16.21 40.16 45.32
N LEU A 512 -15.46 41.25 45.53
CA LEU A 512 -14.22 41.23 46.31
C LEU A 512 -14.45 41.34 47.82
N THR A 513 -15.54 41.98 48.24
CA THR A 513 -15.84 42.23 49.66
C THR A 513 -16.75 41.16 50.26
N ILE A 514 -17.83 40.80 49.58
CA ILE A 514 -18.85 39.85 50.06
C ILE A 514 -18.73 38.50 49.34
N GLY A 515 -18.34 38.52 48.07
CA GLY A 515 -18.31 37.32 47.23
C GLY A 515 -19.68 36.97 46.64
N CYS A 516 -19.74 35.89 45.87
CA CYS A 516 -20.98 35.46 45.21
C CYS A 516 -21.78 34.41 45.99
N GLY A 517 -21.25 33.89 47.10
CA GLY A 517 -21.93 32.94 47.99
C GLY A 517 -22.04 31.49 47.48
N ASN A 518 -21.44 31.17 46.32
CA ASN A 518 -21.57 29.86 45.68
C ASN A 518 -20.32 28.99 45.90
N ALA A 519 -20.49 27.76 46.38
CA ALA A 519 -19.40 26.82 46.64
C ALA A 519 -18.64 26.35 45.38
N TRP A 520 -19.31 26.33 44.23
CA TRP A 520 -18.73 25.95 42.93
C TRP A 520 -18.01 27.11 42.23
N CYS A 521 -17.98 28.31 42.81
CA CYS A 521 -17.29 29.45 42.21
C CYS A 521 -15.78 29.18 42.13
N ARG A 522 -15.19 29.35 40.94
CA ARG A 522 -13.73 29.23 40.71
C ARG A 522 -13.08 30.53 40.27
N ASN A 523 -13.75 31.66 40.49
CA ASN A 523 -13.25 32.97 40.07
C ASN A 523 -12.20 33.48 41.07
N LYS A 524 -10.96 33.68 40.62
CA LYS A 524 -9.87 34.26 41.44
C LYS A 524 -10.18 35.67 41.97
N MET A 525 -11.09 36.39 41.32
CA MET A 525 -11.57 37.73 41.71
C MET A 525 -12.88 37.68 42.51
N CYS A 526 -13.10 36.63 43.29
CA CYS A 526 -14.28 36.46 44.13
C CYS A 526 -13.86 36.00 45.54
N ALA A 527 -14.32 36.73 46.56
CA ALA A 527 -14.07 36.40 47.96
C ALA A 527 -14.55 35.00 48.35
N SER A 528 -15.62 34.50 47.72
CA SER A 528 -16.16 33.16 47.99
C SER A 528 -15.26 32.02 47.48
N PHE A 529 -14.34 32.29 46.55
CA PHE A 529 -13.36 31.29 46.10
C PHE A 529 -12.03 31.41 46.87
N THR A 530 -11.59 32.64 47.14
CA THR A 530 -10.35 32.87 47.90
C THR A 530 -10.52 32.62 49.39
N ASN A 531 -11.76 32.55 49.90
CA ASN A 531 -12.11 32.54 51.34
C ASN A 531 -11.52 33.72 52.12
N GLU A 532 -11.12 34.77 51.41
CA GLU A 532 -10.49 35.98 51.95
C GLU A 532 -11.27 37.20 51.45
N PRO A 533 -12.28 37.66 52.20
CA PRO A 533 -12.99 38.89 51.87
C PRO A 533 -12.04 40.09 52.04
N LYS A 534 -11.92 40.90 51.00
CA LYS A 534 -11.10 42.11 51.03
C LYS A 534 -11.86 43.23 51.73
N ASP A 535 -11.17 44.07 52.48
CA ASP A 535 -11.74 45.29 53.01
C ASP A 535 -12.13 46.26 51.87
N ALA A 536 -13.06 47.17 52.16
CA ALA A 536 -13.61 48.07 51.15
C ALA A 536 -12.54 48.96 50.47
N THR A 537 -11.47 49.31 51.20
CA THR A 537 -10.38 50.19 50.74
C THR A 537 -9.42 49.44 49.83
N THR A 538 -9.01 48.23 50.21
CA THR A 538 -8.17 47.37 49.37
C THR A 538 -8.91 46.92 48.12
N ALA A 539 -10.19 46.57 48.23
CA ALA A 539 -11.02 46.23 47.07
C ALA A 539 -11.14 47.40 46.08
N ALA A 540 -11.35 48.62 46.56
CA ALA A 540 -11.38 49.81 45.70
C ALA A 540 -10.02 50.06 45.03
N SER A 541 -8.93 49.94 45.79
CA SER A 541 -7.56 50.15 45.27
C SER A 541 -7.20 49.20 44.12
N LEU A 542 -7.66 47.94 44.17
CA LEU A 542 -7.46 46.96 43.10
C LEU A 542 -8.32 47.23 41.86
N LEU A 543 -9.49 47.86 42.02
CA LEU A 543 -10.44 48.11 40.92
C LEU A 543 -10.19 49.44 40.21
N ILE A 544 -9.59 50.43 40.87
CA ILE A 544 -9.32 51.76 40.30
C ILE A 544 -8.59 51.70 38.95
N PRO A 545 -7.51 50.90 38.77
CA PRO A 545 -6.81 50.79 37.49
C PRO A 545 -7.72 50.25 36.37
N MET A 546 -8.52 49.22 36.66
CA MET A 546 -9.43 48.60 35.70
C MET A 546 -10.57 49.54 35.30
N ILE A 547 -11.16 50.24 36.28
CA ILE A 547 -12.27 51.17 36.06
C ILE A 547 -11.80 52.42 35.30
N LYS A 548 -10.57 52.90 35.54
CA LYS A 548 -10.01 54.07 34.86
C LYS A 548 -9.74 53.82 33.37
N CYS A 549 -9.38 52.59 33.00
CA CYS A 549 -9.16 52.19 31.61
C CYS A 549 -10.46 51.90 30.85
N LEU A 550 -11.52 51.48 31.55
CA LEU A 550 -12.81 51.09 30.96
C LEU A 550 -13.43 52.12 29.98
N PRO A 551 -13.48 53.44 30.30
CA PRO A 551 -14.03 54.44 29.38
C PRO A 551 -13.29 54.52 28.05
N ARG A 552 -11.96 54.34 28.08
CA ARG A 552 -11.11 54.35 26.88
C ARG A 552 -11.35 53.10 26.03
N GLU A 553 -11.52 51.94 26.67
CA GLU A 553 -11.82 50.68 25.98
C GLU A 553 -13.23 50.68 25.37
N LEU A 554 -14.21 51.26 26.07
CA LEU A 554 -15.58 51.43 25.59
C LEU A 554 -15.71 52.39 24.39
N ALA A 555 -14.75 53.31 24.23
CA ALA A 555 -14.70 54.21 23.07
C ALA A 555 -14.11 53.53 21.82
N SER A 556 -13.51 52.34 21.95
CA SER A 556 -12.97 51.59 20.81
C SER A 556 -14.08 50.90 20.00
N PRO A 557 -13.91 50.72 18.67
CA PRO A 557 -14.90 50.05 17.83
C PRO A 557 -15.14 48.57 18.19
N ASN A 558 -14.15 47.93 18.83
CA ASN A 558 -14.21 46.55 19.32
C ASN A 558 -13.77 46.51 20.79
N PRO A 559 -14.67 46.84 21.74
CA PRO A 559 -14.32 46.88 23.15
C PRO A 559 -14.00 45.48 23.67
N ASN A 560 -12.81 45.32 24.28
CA ASN A 560 -12.39 44.07 24.93
C ASN A 560 -11.93 44.33 26.37
N PRO A 561 -12.84 44.74 27.27
CA PRO A 561 -12.48 45.04 28.64
C PRO A 561 -12.16 43.77 29.42
N GLU A 562 -11.05 43.78 30.16
CA GLU A 562 -10.63 42.66 30.98
C GLU A 562 -11.45 42.61 32.28
N LEU A 563 -12.60 41.93 32.23
CA LEU A 563 -13.55 41.86 33.34
C LEU A 563 -13.76 40.40 33.77
N HIS A 564 -13.72 40.16 35.09
CA HIS A 564 -13.81 38.82 35.71
C HIS A 564 -15.06 38.72 36.59
N PHE A 565 -16.23 38.60 35.98
CA PHE A 565 -17.48 38.41 36.72
C PHE A 565 -17.73 36.94 37.03
N CYS A 566 -18.36 36.67 38.17
CA CYS A 566 -18.86 35.32 38.47
C CYS A 566 -19.97 34.94 37.48
N VAL A 567 -19.96 33.69 37.04
CA VAL A 567 -20.91 33.09 36.09
C VAL A 567 -21.61 31.91 36.74
N ASP A 568 -22.50 31.21 36.03
CA ASP A 568 -23.25 30.04 36.51
C ASP A 568 -22.40 28.75 36.59
N GLU A 569 -22.90 27.75 37.33
CA GLU A 569 -22.21 26.47 37.60
C GLU A 569 -21.81 25.76 36.30
N ALA A 570 -22.74 25.63 35.35
CA ALA A 570 -22.51 24.95 34.08
C ALA A 570 -21.36 25.62 33.28
N THR A 571 -21.35 26.95 33.19
CA THR A 571 -20.27 27.67 32.51
C THR A 571 -18.93 27.55 33.22
N THR A 572 -18.92 27.53 34.55
CA THR A 572 -17.71 27.38 35.36
C THR A 572 -17.10 25.98 35.16
N ARG A 573 -17.94 24.93 35.18
CA ARG A 573 -17.53 23.55 34.94
C ARG A 573 -16.98 23.33 33.53
N LYS A 574 -17.73 23.75 32.50
CA LYS A 574 -17.31 23.61 31.09
C LYS A 574 -16.03 24.37 30.77
N LYS A 575 -15.86 25.56 31.34
CA LYS A 575 -14.63 26.34 31.18
C LYS A 575 -13.42 25.59 31.75
N PHE A 576 -13.55 25.01 32.94
CA PHE A 576 -12.49 24.23 33.55
C PHE A 576 -12.10 23.01 32.71
N LEU A 577 -13.08 22.26 32.20
CA LEU A 577 -12.82 21.12 31.31
C LEU A 577 -12.13 21.56 30.01
N ALA A 578 -12.54 22.70 29.44
CA ALA A 578 -11.90 23.24 28.24
C ALA A 578 -10.46 23.73 28.49
N GLU A 579 -10.18 24.34 29.65
CA GLU A 579 -8.82 24.72 30.06
C GLU A 579 -7.92 23.49 30.26
N LEU A 580 -8.47 22.43 30.87
CA LEU A 580 -7.77 21.14 31.03
C LEU A 580 -7.44 20.54 29.65
N LEU A 581 -8.42 20.45 28.76
CA LEU A 581 -8.25 19.92 27.40
C LEU A 581 -7.22 20.73 26.59
N ALA A 582 -7.21 22.06 26.76
CA ALA A 582 -6.22 22.93 26.11
C ALA A 582 -4.80 22.68 26.64
N SER A 583 -4.66 22.40 27.94
CA SER A 583 -3.36 22.08 28.55
C SER A 583 -2.82 20.71 28.12
N GLU A 584 -3.69 19.69 28.04
CA GLU A 584 -3.34 18.35 27.54
C GLU A 584 -2.95 18.36 26.05
N SER A 585 -3.53 19.30 25.29
CA SER A 585 -3.27 19.46 23.87
C SER A 585 -2.01 20.28 23.57
N GLU A 586 -1.20 20.65 24.58
CA GLU A 586 0.01 21.49 24.44
C GLU A 586 -0.24 22.82 23.71
N GLY A 587 -1.45 23.37 23.82
CA GLY A 587 -1.81 24.61 23.11
C GLY A 587 -1.98 24.48 21.58
N LYS A 588 -2.11 23.26 21.04
CA LYS A 588 -2.39 23.00 19.60
C LYS A 588 -3.71 23.61 19.11
N TYR A 589 -4.66 23.82 20.01
CA TYR A 589 -5.99 24.34 19.73
C TYR A 589 -6.26 25.59 20.56
N GLU A 590 -7.01 26.55 20.00
CA GLU A 590 -7.46 27.71 20.77
C GLU A 590 -8.55 27.32 21.78
N LEU A 591 -8.59 28.03 22.92
CA LEU A 591 -9.55 27.74 24.01
C LEU A 591 -11.01 27.75 23.53
N GLY A 592 -11.36 28.60 22.56
CA GLY A 592 -12.69 28.63 21.97
C GLY A 592 -13.10 27.30 21.32
N TRP A 593 -12.14 26.61 20.67
CA TRP A 593 -12.38 25.31 20.05
C TRP A 593 -12.53 24.21 21.08
N CYS A 594 -11.73 24.24 22.15
CA CYS A 594 -11.87 23.33 23.28
C CYS A 594 -13.26 23.47 23.94
N ILE A 595 -13.74 24.71 24.13
CA ILE A 595 -15.09 24.97 24.64
C ILE A 595 -16.15 24.33 23.74
N LYS A 596 -16.07 24.55 22.42
CA LYS A 596 -17.05 24.01 21.47
C LYS A 596 -17.04 22.48 21.42
N ALA A 597 -15.86 21.86 21.55
CA ALA A 597 -15.71 20.41 21.62
C ALA A 597 -16.43 19.84 22.84
N ILE A 598 -16.21 20.43 24.02
CA ILE A 598 -16.87 20.06 25.28
C ILE A 598 -18.40 20.24 25.20
N GLU A 599 -18.87 21.30 24.54
CA GLU A 599 -20.31 21.53 24.32
C GLU A 599 -20.94 20.50 23.37
N SER A 600 -20.20 20.06 22.35
CA SER A 600 -20.70 19.12 21.34
C SER A 600 -20.72 17.67 21.85
N GLU A 601 -19.73 17.29 22.65
CA GLU A 601 -19.55 15.91 23.14
C GLU A 601 -20.05 15.70 24.58
N GLN A 602 -20.96 16.56 25.05
CA GLN A 602 -21.60 16.44 26.37
C GLN A 602 -20.61 16.29 27.54
N GLU A 603 -19.48 17.01 27.49
CA GLU A 603 -18.46 17.06 28.55
C GLU A 603 -17.57 15.82 28.72
N ASP A 604 -17.54 14.91 27.73
CA ASP A 604 -16.57 13.81 27.63
C ASP A 604 -15.23 14.30 27.01
N LEU A 605 -14.13 14.12 27.76
CA LEU A 605 -12.79 14.61 27.36
C LEU A 605 -12.20 13.85 26.16
N ASP A 606 -12.34 12.52 26.12
CA ASP A 606 -11.73 11.68 25.08
C ASP A 606 -12.43 11.88 23.73
N ARG A 607 -13.77 11.98 23.77
CA ARG A 607 -14.57 12.31 22.60
C ARG A 607 -14.31 13.75 22.15
N ALA A 608 -14.20 14.70 23.07
CA ALA A 608 -13.87 16.09 22.75
C ALA A 608 -12.50 16.20 22.06
N LYS A 609 -11.49 15.43 22.50
CA LYS A 609 -10.17 15.38 21.84
C LYS A 609 -10.26 14.85 20.40
N SER A 610 -10.97 13.74 20.21
CA SER A 610 -11.22 13.17 18.88
C SER A 610 -11.99 14.13 17.97
N TRP A 611 -12.92 14.90 18.54
CA TRP A 611 -13.68 15.93 17.83
C TRP A 611 -12.79 17.09 17.39
N LEU A 612 -11.86 17.54 18.25
CA LEU A 612 -10.90 18.60 17.93
C LEU A 612 -10.00 18.23 16.75
N ASP A 613 -9.45 17.01 16.73
CA ASP A 613 -8.58 16.55 15.63
C ASP A 613 -9.31 16.54 14.27
N LYS A 614 -10.60 16.23 14.28
CA LYS A 614 -11.44 16.17 13.08
C LYS A 614 -11.89 17.56 12.62
N ASN A 615 -12.25 18.46 13.54
CA ASN A 615 -13.01 19.67 13.23
C ASN A 615 -12.27 20.99 13.49
N ALA A 616 -11.33 21.03 14.43
CA ALA A 616 -10.70 22.29 14.83
C ALA A 616 -9.46 22.62 13.95
N PRO A 617 -9.24 23.90 13.64
CA PRO A 617 -7.99 24.37 13.05
C PRO A 617 -6.86 24.23 14.07
N ARG A 618 -5.71 23.72 13.61
CA ARG A 618 -4.48 23.70 14.41
C ARG A 618 -3.88 25.10 14.44
N LYS A 619 -3.45 25.54 15.62
CA LYS A 619 -2.75 26.81 15.79
C LYS A 619 -1.41 26.70 15.06
N ASN A 620 -1.13 27.62 14.14
CA ASN A 620 0.14 27.63 13.41
C ASN A 620 1.25 28.07 14.39
N PRO A 621 2.32 27.29 14.61
CA PRO A 621 3.39 27.65 15.53
C PRO A 621 4.13 28.96 15.14
N TYR A 622 3.94 29.45 13.92
CA TYR A 622 4.58 30.67 13.39
C TYR A 622 3.75 31.95 13.48
N THR A 623 2.54 31.89 14.06
CA THR A 623 1.73 33.09 14.35
C THR A 623 1.72 33.35 15.85
N GLN A 624 2.81 33.93 16.35
CA GLN A 624 2.83 34.72 17.58
C GLN A 624 3.27 36.13 17.25
#